data_AF-A0A6A7KDF8-F1
#
_entry.id   AF-A0A6A7KDF8-F1
#
_cell.length_a   1.000
_cell.length_b   1.000
_cell.length_c   1.000
_cell.angle_alpha   90.00
_cell.angle_beta   90.00
_cell.angle_gamma   90.00
#
_symmetry.space_group_name_H-M   'P 1'
#
loop_
_entity.id
_entity.type
_entity.pdbx_description
1 polymer ?
#
loop_
_entity_poly.entity_id
_entity_poly.type
_entity_poly.pdbx_seq_one_letter_code
_entity_poly.pdbx_strand_id
1 'polypeptide(L)'
;MGQDIFVTTINCMDGRIQVPVLKYMSETYNANFVDNITETGPNGILAANQNNPLLHNLKRRLHISVNLHGSRVISIVGHHDCAGNTVDYPTQIEHIKMSIKTLKSWNLNVDEIIGLWVNENWQISLISIE
;
A
#
# COMPACT_ATOMS: atom_id res chain seq x y z
N MET A 1 28.60 8.24 3.60
CA MET A 1 27.73 7.15 3.11
C MET A 1 26.32 7.67 3.24
N GLY A 2 25.55 7.74 2.16
CA GLY A 2 24.17 8.22 2.22
C GLY A 2 23.34 7.31 3.12
N GLN A 3 22.36 7.87 3.82
CA GLN A 3 21.40 7.08 4.59
C GLN A 3 20.53 6.29 3.60
N ASP A 4 20.41 4.97 3.80
CA ASP A 4 19.54 4.14 2.96
C ASP A 4 18.09 4.65 3.04
N ILE A 5 17.46 4.83 1.89
CA ILE A 5 16.08 5.33 1.77
C ILE A 5 15.14 4.13 1.63
N PHE A 6 14.28 3.96 2.61
CA PHE A 6 13.19 2.98 2.61
C PHE A 6 11.86 3.65 2.31
N VAL A 7 11.03 2.97 1.52
CA VAL A 7 9.60 3.27 1.37
C VAL A 7 8.79 1.99 1.57
N THR A 8 7.51 2.10 1.86
CA THR A 8 6.64 0.94 2.09
C THR A 8 5.54 0.87 1.06
N THR A 9 5.22 -0.34 0.61
CA THR A 9 3.99 -0.61 -0.14
C THR A 9 3.19 -1.70 0.53
N ILE A 10 1.87 -1.51 0.57
CA ILE A 10 0.90 -2.52 0.98
C ILE A 10 0.13 -2.91 -0.29
N ASN A 11 0.30 -4.14 -0.76
CA ASN A 11 -0.29 -4.58 -2.03
C ASN A 11 -0.72 -6.05 -2.02
N CYS A 12 -1.45 -6.45 -3.05
CA CYS A 12 -1.91 -7.83 -3.18
C CYS A 12 -0.71 -8.78 -3.37
N MET A 13 -0.79 -10.02 -2.89
CA MET A 13 0.21 -11.06 -3.22
C MET A 13 0.27 -11.44 -4.71
N ASP A 14 -0.63 -10.91 -5.54
CA ASP A 14 -0.68 -11.15 -6.98
C ASP A 14 0.67 -10.84 -7.64
N GLY A 15 1.27 -11.85 -8.28
CA GLY A 15 2.59 -11.74 -8.91
C GLY A 15 2.65 -10.72 -10.05
N ARG A 16 1.51 -10.44 -10.71
CA ARG A 16 1.41 -9.55 -11.87
C ARG A 16 1.73 -8.09 -11.52
N ILE A 17 1.44 -7.68 -10.28
CA ILE A 17 1.60 -6.29 -9.83
C ILE A 17 2.91 -5.99 -9.11
N GLN A 18 3.68 -7.01 -8.74
CA GLN A 18 4.85 -6.84 -7.86
C GLN A 18 5.91 -5.93 -8.48
N VAL A 19 6.38 -6.25 -9.69
CA VAL A 19 7.42 -5.47 -10.36
C VAL A 19 6.95 -4.05 -10.70
N PRO A 20 5.74 -3.83 -11.27
CA PRO A 20 5.23 -2.48 -11.50
C PRO A 20 5.24 -1.61 -10.24
N VAL A 21 4.71 -2.12 -9.12
CA VAL A 21 4.61 -1.37 -7.87
C VAL A 21 5.98 -1.08 -7.26
N LEU A 22 6.87 -2.08 -7.21
CA LEU A 22 8.22 -1.91 -6.69
C LEU A 22 9.00 -0.85 -7.47
N LYS A 23 8.94 -0.90 -8.81
CA LYS A 23 9.60 0.09 -9.67
C LYS A 23 9.03 1.48 -9.46
N TYR A 24 7.70 1.62 -9.49
CA TYR A 24 7.06 2.91 -9.30
C TYR A 24 7.46 3.57 -7.98
N MET A 25 7.41 2.82 -6.87
CA MET A 25 7.78 3.32 -5.56
C MET A 25 9.27 3.67 -5.46
N SER A 26 10.15 2.80 -5.98
CA SER A 26 11.59 3.05 -5.95
C SER A 26 11.98 4.26 -6.79
N GLU A 27 11.45 4.38 -8.02
CA GLU A 27 11.78 5.47 -8.94
C GLU A 27 11.19 6.81 -8.50
N THR A 28 9.93 6.81 -8.03
CA THR A 28 9.23 8.04 -7.62
C THR A 28 9.86 8.69 -6.39
N TYR A 29 10.34 7.87 -5.45
CA TYR A 29 10.91 8.35 -4.19
C TYR A 29 12.43 8.20 -4.12
N ASN A 30 13.07 7.82 -5.23
CA ASN A 30 14.51 7.54 -5.32
C ASN A 30 14.99 6.63 -4.18
N ALA A 31 14.17 5.62 -3.85
CA ALA A 31 14.36 4.74 -2.70
C ALA A 31 15.29 3.57 -3.03
N ASN A 32 16.17 3.25 -2.09
CA ASN A 32 17.06 2.09 -2.19
C ASN A 32 16.31 0.77 -1.99
N PHE A 33 15.32 0.80 -1.10
CA PHE A 33 14.57 -0.38 -0.69
C PHE A 33 13.07 -0.07 -0.60
N VAL A 34 12.26 -1.03 -1.03
CA VAL A 34 10.79 -0.97 -0.89
C VAL A 34 10.36 -2.14 0.00
N ASP A 35 9.98 -1.82 1.23
CA ASP A 35 9.36 -2.80 2.11
C ASP A 35 7.99 -3.19 1.53
N ASN A 36 7.86 -4.46 1.17
CA ASN A 36 6.67 -4.98 0.49
C ASN A 36 5.82 -5.80 1.46
N ILE A 37 4.70 -5.24 1.90
CA ILE A 37 3.74 -5.88 2.79
C ILE A 37 2.60 -6.44 1.94
N THR A 38 2.61 -7.77 1.74
CA THR A 38 1.62 -8.44 0.90
C THR A 38 0.53 -9.13 1.73
N GLU A 39 -0.69 -9.11 1.19
CA GLU A 39 -1.85 -9.93 1.60
C GLU A 39 -2.77 -10.17 0.40
N THR A 40 -3.78 -11.04 0.50
CA THR A 40 -4.85 -11.10 -0.51
C THR A 40 -5.81 -9.92 -0.33
N GLY A 41 -5.87 -9.00 -1.31
CA GLY A 41 -6.82 -7.87 -1.28
C GLY A 41 -6.68 -6.90 -0.10
N PRO A 42 -5.48 -6.41 0.25
CA PRO A 42 -5.26 -5.62 1.46
C PRO A 42 -6.02 -4.29 1.51
N ASN A 43 -6.33 -3.70 0.36
CA ASN A 43 -7.15 -2.49 0.31
C ASN A 43 -8.57 -2.76 0.85
N GLY A 44 -9.16 -3.93 0.58
CA GLY A 44 -10.43 -4.32 1.19
C GLY A 44 -10.31 -4.53 2.70
N ILE A 45 -9.23 -5.16 3.16
CA ILE A 45 -8.98 -5.41 4.59
C ILE A 45 -8.85 -4.08 5.36
N LEU A 46 -8.04 -3.15 4.85
CA LEU A 46 -7.83 -1.85 5.47
C LEU A 46 -9.06 -0.94 5.36
N ALA A 47 -9.82 -1.02 4.27
CA ALA A 47 -11.08 -0.29 4.13
C ALA A 47 -12.12 -0.76 5.15
N ALA A 48 -12.24 -2.07 5.36
CA ALA A 48 -13.17 -2.63 6.34
C ALA A 48 -12.81 -2.24 7.78
N ASN A 49 -11.52 -2.02 8.07
CA ASN A 49 -10.99 -1.62 9.38
C ASN A 49 -11.55 -2.44 10.56
N GLN A 50 -11.76 -3.73 10.32
CA GLN A 50 -12.30 -4.64 11.32
C GLN A 50 -11.19 -5.07 12.29
N ASN A 51 -11.51 -5.07 13.59
CA ASN A 51 -10.60 -5.52 14.62
C ASN A 51 -10.36 -7.05 14.51
N ASN A 52 -9.37 -7.45 13.71
CA ASN A 52 -9.04 -8.84 13.44
C ASN A 52 -7.51 -9.08 13.39
N PRO A 53 -7.05 -10.34 13.45
CA PRO A 53 -5.62 -10.65 13.45
C PRO A 53 -4.86 -10.16 12.21
N LEU A 54 -5.50 -10.09 11.04
CA LEU A 54 -4.86 -9.62 9.80
C LEU A 54 -4.56 -8.13 9.88
N LEU A 55 -5.52 -7.32 10.35
CA LEU A 55 -5.32 -5.88 10.55
C LEU A 55 -4.20 -5.60 11.56
N HIS A 56 -4.17 -6.35 12.67
CA HIS A 56 -3.08 -6.26 13.65
C HIS A 56 -1.73 -6.63 13.06
N ASN A 57 -1.68 -7.66 12.21
CA ASN A 57 -0.45 -8.07 11.55
C ASN A 57 0.06 -7.01 10.55
N LEU A 58 -0.83 -6.42 9.75
CA LEU A 58 -0.51 -5.30 8.85
C LEU A 58 0.06 -4.12 9.64
N LYS A 59 -0.61 -3.72 10.72
CA LYS A 59 -0.16 -2.61 11.58
C LYS A 59 1.21 -2.87 12.20
N ARG A 60 1.49 -4.11 12.63
CA ARG A 60 2.78 -4.52 13.17
C ARG A 60 3.90 -4.47 12.12
N ARG A 61 3.67 -4.98 10.92
CA ARG A 61 4.65 -4.92 9.82
C ARG A 61 4.94 -3.48 9.40
N LEU A 62 3.92 -2.63 9.35
CA LEU A 62 4.11 -1.19 9.12
C LEU A 62 4.92 -0.52 10.22
N HIS A 63 4.70 -0.86 11.49
CA HIS A 63 5.52 -0.33 12.60
C HIS A 63 7.00 -0.67 12.43
N ILE A 64 7.35 -1.86 11.94
CA ILE A 64 8.73 -2.25 11.67
C ILE A 64 9.30 -1.38 10.55
N SER A 65 8.59 -1.28 9.42
CA SER A 65 9.05 -0.49 8.28
C SER A 65 9.24 0.99 8.62
N VAL A 66 8.28 1.60 9.33
CA VAL A 66 8.35 3.02 9.71
C VAL A 66 9.38 3.27 10.81
N ASN A 67 9.36 2.49 11.90
CA ASN A 67 10.15 2.83 13.09
C ASN A 67 11.57 2.22 13.09
N LEU A 68 11.78 1.09 12.41
CA LEU A 68 13.09 0.41 12.39
C LEU A 68 13.84 0.67 11.08
N HIS A 69 13.16 0.65 9.93
CA HIS A 69 13.80 0.99 8.65
C HIS A 69 13.73 2.49 8.32
N GLY A 70 12.89 3.25 9.02
CA GLY A 70 12.77 4.69 8.82
C GLY A 70 11.93 5.09 7.60
N SER A 71 11.08 4.18 7.09
CA SER A 71 10.20 4.48 5.95
C SER A 71 9.28 5.65 6.26
N ARG A 72 9.29 6.66 5.38
CA ARG A 72 8.46 7.87 5.50
C ARG A 72 7.30 7.95 4.53
N VAL A 73 7.19 6.98 3.63
CA VAL A 73 6.16 6.95 2.59
C VAL A 73 5.51 5.59 2.57
N ILE A 74 4.18 5.57 2.56
CA ILE A 74 3.39 4.34 2.45
C ILE A 74 2.49 4.44 1.22
N SER A 75 2.51 3.43 0.36
CA SER A 75 1.46 3.23 -0.65
C SER A 75 0.48 2.12 -0.26
N ILE A 76 -0.80 2.31 -0.56
CA ILE A 76 -1.81 1.24 -0.59
C ILE A 76 -2.26 1.00 -2.02
N VAL A 77 -2.23 -0.25 -2.45
CA VAL A 77 -2.47 -0.64 -3.84
C VAL A 77 -3.73 -1.49 -3.97
N GLY A 78 -4.63 -1.06 -4.85
CA GLY A 78 -5.63 -1.92 -5.47
C GLY A 78 -5.23 -2.25 -6.90
N HIS A 79 -5.75 -3.35 -7.45
CA HIS A 79 -5.45 -3.74 -8.82
C HIS A 79 -6.62 -4.38 -9.54
N HIS A 80 -6.57 -4.30 -10.88
CA HIS A 80 -7.49 -4.98 -11.77
C HIS A 80 -7.46 -6.49 -11.54
N ASP A 81 -8.63 -7.14 -11.64
CA ASP A 81 -8.78 -8.60 -11.55
C ASP A 81 -8.24 -9.20 -10.23
N CYS A 82 -8.62 -8.59 -9.11
CA CYS A 82 -8.22 -9.03 -7.77
C CYS A 82 -9.11 -10.16 -7.22
N ALA A 83 -8.52 -11.32 -6.96
CA ALA A 83 -9.20 -12.45 -6.32
C ALA A 83 -9.39 -12.28 -4.80
N GLY A 84 -8.57 -11.44 -4.15
CA GLY A 84 -8.62 -11.23 -2.70
C GLY A 84 -9.59 -10.14 -2.24
N ASN A 85 -9.93 -9.21 -3.13
CA ASN A 85 -10.95 -8.18 -2.91
C ASN A 85 -11.84 -8.16 -4.17
N THR A 86 -12.79 -9.09 -4.27
CA THR A 86 -13.60 -9.31 -5.47
C THR A 86 -14.77 -8.33 -5.54
N VAL A 87 -14.45 -7.08 -5.89
CA VAL A 87 -15.41 -5.98 -6.05
C VAL A 87 -15.14 -5.23 -7.36
N ASP A 88 -16.11 -4.45 -7.81
CA ASP A 88 -15.97 -3.64 -9.03
C ASP A 88 -14.93 -2.52 -8.90
N TYR A 89 -14.53 -1.95 -10.03
CA TYR A 89 -13.51 -0.90 -10.08
C TYR A 89 -13.85 0.33 -9.21
N PRO A 90 -15.06 0.91 -9.27
CA PRO A 90 -15.42 2.01 -8.38
C PRO A 90 -15.25 1.66 -6.89
N THR A 91 -15.66 0.45 -6.48
CA THR A 91 -15.50 -0.02 -5.10
C THR A 91 -14.04 -0.25 -4.74
N GLN A 92 -13.19 -0.73 -5.66
CA GLN A 92 -11.73 -0.80 -5.43
C GLN A 92 -11.14 0.57 -5.11
N ILE A 93 -11.53 1.60 -5.87
CA ILE A 93 -11.05 2.97 -5.66
C ILE A 93 -11.52 3.50 -4.30
N GLU A 94 -12.77 3.27 -3.92
CA GLU A 94 -13.23 3.66 -2.60
C GLU A 94 -12.54 2.89 -1.47
N HIS A 95 -12.26 1.59 -1.65
CA HIS A 95 -11.47 0.82 -0.70
C HIS A 95 -10.05 1.37 -0.55
N ILE A 96 -9.40 1.81 -1.64
CA ILE A 96 -8.10 2.49 -1.58
C ILE A 96 -8.22 3.77 -0.73
N LYS A 97 -9.19 4.63 -1.01
CA LYS A 97 -9.40 5.89 -0.26
C LYS A 97 -9.68 5.64 1.22
N MET A 98 -10.57 4.68 1.53
CA MET A 98 -10.88 4.29 2.91
C MET A 98 -9.66 3.71 3.61
N SER A 99 -8.85 2.90 2.92
CA SER A 99 -7.60 2.39 3.46
C SER A 99 -6.63 3.50 3.86
N ILE A 100 -6.51 4.55 3.04
CA ILE A 100 -5.68 5.70 3.39
C ILE A 100 -6.21 6.39 4.66
N LYS A 101 -7.54 6.54 4.80
CA LYS A 101 -8.15 7.06 6.04
C LYS A 101 -7.81 6.18 7.24
N THR A 102 -7.91 4.86 7.10
CA THR A 102 -7.52 3.89 8.14
C THR A 102 -6.05 4.06 8.53
N LEU A 103 -5.13 4.11 7.55
CA LEU A 103 -3.70 4.28 7.81
C LEU A 103 -3.39 5.63 8.49
N LYS A 104 -4.03 6.72 8.06
CA LYS A 104 -3.90 8.04 8.70
C LYS A 104 -4.35 8.00 10.17
N SER A 105 -5.40 7.25 10.50
CA SER A 105 -5.88 7.10 11.88
C SER A 105 -4.89 6.42 12.83
N TRP A 106 -3.88 5.73 12.29
CA TRP A 106 -2.87 5.05 13.09
C TRP A 106 -1.76 5.98 13.61
N ASN A 107 -1.74 7.25 13.19
CA ASN A 107 -0.77 8.26 13.61
C ASN A 107 0.68 7.78 13.47
N LEU A 108 0.98 7.14 12.34
CA LEU A 108 2.34 6.70 12.01
C LEU A 108 3.22 7.91 11.71
N ASN A 109 4.52 7.81 12.04
CA ASN A 109 5.50 8.87 11.78
C ASN A 109 5.95 8.86 10.31
N VAL A 110 5.02 9.18 9.40
CA VAL A 110 5.24 9.19 7.95
C VAL A 110 4.90 10.56 7.37
N ASP A 111 5.61 10.93 6.31
CA ASP A 111 5.41 12.20 5.61
C ASP A 111 4.25 12.08 4.61
N GLU A 112 4.06 10.90 4.02
CA GLU A 112 3.08 10.69 2.95
C GLU A 112 2.42 9.30 2.99
N ILE A 113 1.12 9.27 2.69
CA ILE A 113 0.35 8.05 2.42
C ILE A 113 -0.40 8.23 1.10
N ILE A 114 -0.06 7.42 0.10
CA ILE A 114 -0.64 7.49 -1.26
C ILE A 114 -1.48 6.26 -1.60
N GLY A 115 -2.46 6.46 -2.48
CA GLY A 115 -3.23 5.38 -3.09
C GLY A 115 -2.78 5.11 -4.51
N LEU A 116 -2.60 3.84 -4.87
CA LEU A 116 -2.24 3.42 -6.23
C LEU A 116 -3.29 2.45 -6.77
N TRP A 117 -3.63 2.65 -8.05
CA TRP A 117 -4.38 1.68 -8.84
C TRP A 117 -3.48 1.09 -9.92
N VAL A 118 -3.45 -0.25 -10.02
CA VAL A 118 -2.81 -0.98 -11.11
C VAL A 118 -3.89 -1.44 -12.08
N ASN A 119 -3.88 -0.91 -13.31
CA ASN A 119 -4.88 -1.24 -14.33
C ASN A 119 -4.62 -2.58 -15.03
N GLU A 120 -5.49 -2.95 -15.96
CA GLU A 120 -5.42 -4.18 -16.77
C GLU A 120 -4.16 -4.30 -17.65
N ASN A 121 -3.47 -3.18 -17.90
CA ASN A 121 -2.20 -3.11 -18.62
C ASN A 121 -0.99 -3.06 -17.67
N TRP A 122 -1.21 -3.29 -16.37
CA TRP A 122 -0.19 -3.23 -15.31
C TRP A 122 0.46 -1.85 -15.13
N GLN A 123 -0.25 -0.80 -15.53
CA GLN A 123 0.18 0.59 -15.37
C GLN A 123 -0.39 1.17 -14.08
N ILE A 124 0.38 2.05 -13.45
CA ILE A 124 0.05 2.65 -12.16
C ILE A 124 -0.52 4.04 -12.34
N SER A 125 -1.62 4.31 -11.63
CA SER A 125 -2.21 5.63 -11.48
C SER A 125 -2.32 6.00 -10.01
N LEU A 126 -2.02 7.25 -9.69
CA LEU A 126 -2.29 7.82 -8.37
C LEU A 126 -3.79 8.01 -8.16
N ILE A 127 -4.25 7.71 -6.96
CA ILE A 127 -5.62 7.96 -6.51
C ILE A 127 -5.63 9.17 -5.59
N SER A 128 -6.28 10.24 -6.04
CA SER A 128 -6.48 11.45 -5.25
C SER A 128 -7.57 11.23 -4.19
N ILE A 129 -7.33 11.79 -3.01
CA ILE A 129 -8.34 11.92 -1.96
C ILE A 129 -8.79 13.37 -1.98
N GLU A 130 -10.03 13.60 -2.42
CA GLU A 130 -10.73 14.87 -2.21
C GLU A 130 -11.22 14.99 -0.76
#